data_AF-A0A414PSM6-F1
#
_entry.id   AF-A0A414PSM6-F1
#
_cell.length_a   1.000
_cell.length_b   1.000
_cell.length_c   1.000
_cell.angle_alpha   90.00
_cell.angle_beta   90.00
_cell.angle_gamma   90.00
#
_symmetry.space_group_name_H-M   'P 1'
#
loop_
_entity.id
_entity.type
_entity.pdbx_description
1 polymer ?
#
loop_
_entity_poly.entity_id
_entity_poly.type
_entity_poly.pdbx_seq_one_letter_code
_entity_poly.pdbx_strand_id
1 'polypeptide(L)'
;MRRIIHTFILAFQFIILPAVFTACKDDGGNISPLQEVTPAFSWEENSFLLETDNGWGITRFSNRIALSNFSQKRQYHLSWNGGSGAGEKTSGVLRIAEAGKKLQTILLDKLLIEDIDGMYYNIHFQKDEKTGTLLLSK
;
A
#
# COMPACT_ATOMS: atom_id res chain seq x y z
N MET A 1 -49.52 -51.82 -5.44
CA MET A 1 -49.42 -50.47 -6.06
C MET A 1 -48.81 -49.43 -5.12
N ARG A 2 -47.58 -49.65 -4.61
CA ARG A 2 -46.87 -48.65 -3.75
C ARG A 2 -45.39 -48.45 -4.13
N ARG A 3 -44.89 -49.15 -5.16
CA ARG A 3 -43.50 -49.07 -5.63
C ARG A 3 -43.28 -48.22 -6.88
N ILE A 4 -44.35 -47.79 -7.57
CA ILE A 4 -44.24 -46.99 -8.81
C ILE A 4 -44.23 -45.48 -8.51
N ILE A 5 -44.82 -45.04 -7.40
CA ILE A 5 -44.93 -43.60 -7.06
C ILE A 5 -43.58 -43.02 -6.58
N HIS A 6 -42.71 -43.83 -5.95
CA HIS A 6 -41.41 -43.34 -5.48
C HIS A 6 -40.37 -43.12 -6.59
N THR A 7 -40.49 -43.81 -7.73
CA THR A 7 -39.55 -43.65 -8.85
C THR A 7 -39.82 -42.36 -9.64
N PHE A 8 -41.08 -41.88 -9.68
CA PHE A 8 -41.44 -40.68 -10.43
C PHE A 8 -41.17 -39.36 -9.68
N ILE A 9 -41.12 -39.37 -8.34
CA ILE A 9 -40.83 -38.15 -7.56
C ILE A 9 -39.33 -37.81 -7.58
N LEU A 10 -38.45 -38.82 -7.62
CA LEU A 10 -37.00 -38.61 -7.73
C LEU A 10 -36.55 -38.09 -9.10
N ALA A 11 -37.30 -38.37 -10.18
CA ALA A 11 -36.96 -37.92 -11.52
C ALA A 11 -37.30 -36.44 -11.78
N PHE A 12 -38.23 -35.84 -11.02
CA PHE A 12 -38.65 -34.44 -11.22
C PHE A 12 -37.85 -33.43 -10.38
N GLN A 13 -37.15 -33.87 -9.32
CA GLN A 13 -36.22 -33.02 -8.56
C GLN A 13 -34.87 -32.81 -9.27
N PHE A 14 -34.55 -33.57 -10.32
CA PHE A 14 -33.31 -33.39 -11.10
C PHE A 14 -33.44 -32.47 -12.32
N ILE A 15 -34.63 -31.94 -12.62
CA ILE A 15 -34.86 -31.11 -13.82
C ILE A 15 -34.96 -29.61 -13.50
N ILE A 16 -35.09 -29.21 -12.22
CA ILE A 16 -35.20 -27.78 -11.82
C ILE A 16 -33.96 -27.29 -11.04
N LEU A 17 -32.81 -27.94 -11.20
CA LEU A 17 -31.52 -27.43 -10.74
C LEU A 17 -30.58 -26.86 -11.83
N PRO A 18 -30.75 -27.13 -13.15
CA PRO A 18 -29.90 -26.48 -14.16
C PRO A 18 -30.33 -25.05 -14.52
N ALA A 19 -31.58 -24.65 -14.26
CA ALA A 19 -32.12 -23.39 -14.79
C ALA A 19 -31.83 -22.14 -13.95
N VAL A 20 -31.28 -22.29 -12.73
CA VAL A 20 -30.88 -21.12 -11.90
C VAL A 20 -29.41 -20.74 -12.10
N PHE A 21 -28.62 -21.54 -12.82
CA PHE A 21 -27.21 -21.22 -13.12
C PHE A 21 -26.99 -20.39 -14.39
N THR A 22 -28.03 -19.91 -15.07
CA THR A 22 -27.90 -19.10 -16.29
C THR A 22 -28.28 -17.61 -16.11
N ALA A 23 -28.17 -17.09 -14.89
CA ALA A 23 -28.35 -15.67 -14.60
C ALA A 23 -27.22 -15.09 -13.72
N CYS A 24 -26.00 -15.56 -13.91
CA CYS A 24 -24.83 -14.72 -13.71
C CYS A 24 -24.24 -14.52 -15.10
N LYS A 25 -24.75 -13.49 -15.78
CA LYS A 25 -24.05 -12.96 -16.95
C LYS A 25 -22.67 -12.57 -16.42
N ASP A 26 -21.67 -13.30 -16.88
CA ASP A 26 -20.26 -12.99 -16.67
C ASP A 26 -20.02 -11.68 -17.40
N ASP A 27 -20.34 -10.57 -16.72
CA ASP A 27 -19.84 -9.27 -17.07
C ASP A 27 -18.35 -9.37 -16.75
N GLY A 28 -17.61 -9.91 -17.72
CA GLY A 28 -16.15 -9.98 -17.76
C GLY A 28 -15.54 -8.59 -17.87
N GLY A 29 -15.99 -7.67 -17.01
CA GLY A 29 -15.19 -6.58 -16.55
C GLY A 29 -13.95 -7.20 -15.96
N ASN A 30 -12.85 -7.00 -16.66
CA ASN A 30 -11.51 -7.16 -16.14
C ASN A 30 -11.42 -6.35 -14.84
N ILE A 31 -11.83 -6.91 -13.71
CA ILE A 31 -11.32 -6.50 -12.42
C ILE A 31 -9.87 -6.95 -12.45
N SER A 32 -9.03 -6.07 -12.98
CA SER A 32 -7.60 -6.18 -12.72
C SER A 32 -7.50 -6.43 -11.21
N PRO A 33 -6.84 -7.52 -10.77
CA PRO A 33 -6.74 -7.81 -9.35
C PRO A 33 -6.25 -6.52 -8.70
N LEU A 34 -6.98 -6.04 -7.68
CA LEU A 34 -6.61 -4.85 -6.92
C LEU A 34 -5.13 -5.03 -6.61
N GLN A 35 -4.28 -4.23 -7.24
CA GLN A 35 -2.85 -4.41 -7.15
C GLN A 35 -2.52 -4.29 -5.67
N GLU A 36 -2.08 -5.39 -5.03
CA GLU A 36 -1.67 -5.33 -3.64
C GLU A 36 -0.45 -4.43 -3.56
N VAL A 37 -0.68 -3.17 -3.21
CA VAL A 37 0.40 -2.19 -3.08
C VAL A 37 1.05 -2.43 -1.73
N THR A 38 2.28 -2.94 -1.72
CA THR A 38 3.00 -3.24 -0.48
C THR A 38 3.67 -1.98 0.06
N PRO A 39 3.33 -1.50 1.27
CA PRO A 39 3.98 -0.35 1.91
C PRO A 39 5.50 -0.52 1.95
N ALA A 40 6.22 0.51 1.53
CA ALA A 40 7.66 0.44 1.36
C ALA A 40 8.29 1.83 1.39
N PHE A 41 9.58 1.87 1.68
CA PHE A 41 10.43 3.03 1.51
C PHE A 41 11.52 2.76 0.49
N SER A 42 11.85 3.77 -0.31
CA SER A 42 13.03 3.78 -1.17
C SER A 42 13.73 5.15 -1.17
N TRP A 43 15.05 5.11 -1.12
CA TRP A 43 15.93 6.26 -1.36
C TRP A 43 17.30 5.78 -1.82
N GLU A 44 17.70 6.17 -3.04
CA GLU A 44 18.93 5.69 -3.68
C GLU A 44 19.00 4.15 -3.69
N GLU A 45 20.08 3.55 -3.21
CA GLU A 45 20.28 2.10 -3.14
C GLU A 45 19.56 1.45 -1.94
N ASN A 46 18.92 2.25 -1.07
CA ASN A 46 18.28 1.74 0.14
C ASN A 46 16.77 1.59 -0.08
N SER A 47 16.28 0.36 0.04
CA SER A 47 14.86 0.07 0.06
C SER A 47 14.53 -0.97 1.13
N PHE A 48 13.32 -0.89 1.67
CA PHE A 48 12.79 -1.88 2.60
C PHE A 48 11.27 -1.82 2.62
N LEU A 49 10.66 -2.99 2.86
CA LEU A 49 9.23 -3.09 3.09
C LEU A 49 8.90 -2.50 4.47
N LEU A 50 7.73 -1.91 4.56
CA LEU A 50 7.13 -1.47 5.80
C LEU A 50 6.08 -2.47 6.24
N GLU A 51 5.62 -2.38 7.48
CA GLU A 51 4.52 -3.23 7.98
C GLU A 51 4.87 -4.74 7.90
N THR A 52 6.18 -5.05 8.01
CA THR A 52 6.75 -6.39 8.07
C THR A 52 7.66 -6.52 9.29
N ASP A 53 7.96 -7.75 9.71
CA ASP A 53 8.90 -8.02 10.81
C ASP A 53 10.37 -7.95 10.34
N ASN A 54 10.80 -6.77 9.91
CA ASN A 54 12.18 -6.51 9.47
C ASN A 54 12.93 -5.49 10.37
N GLY A 55 12.33 -5.17 11.52
CA GLY A 55 12.89 -4.25 12.51
C GLY A 55 12.72 -2.75 12.19
N TRP A 56 12.08 -2.38 11.08
CA TRP A 56 11.75 -0.98 10.78
C TRP A 56 10.43 -0.57 11.45
N GLY A 57 10.51 0.42 12.34
CA GLY A 57 9.37 1.08 12.95
C GLY A 57 9.07 2.43 12.30
N ILE A 58 7.81 2.86 12.35
CA ILE A 58 7.32 4.11 11.77
C ILE A 58 6.76 5.01 12.88
N THR A 59 7.11 6.29 12.84
CA THR A 59 6.46 7.34 13.64
C THR A 59 5.95 8.42 12.72
N ARG A 60 4.65 8.71 12.76
CA ARG A 60 3.98 9.64 11.85
C ARG A 60 3.43 10.85 12.61
N PHE A 61 3.62 12.03 12.02
CA PHE A 61 2.98 13.29 12.38
C PHE A 61 2.43 13.94 11.11
N SER A 62 1.63 14.99 11.25
CA SER A 62 1.02 15.70 10.11
C SER A 62 2.03 16.23 9.09
N ASN A 63 3.27 16.52 9.50
CA ASN A 63 4.26 17.19 8.67
C ASN A 63 5.63 16.49 8.63
N ARG A 64 5.72 15.28 9.23
CA ARG A 64 6.96 14.51 9.28
C ARG A 64 6.71 13.04 9.55
N ILE A 65 7.61 12.22 9.05
CA ILE A 65 7.62 10.77 9.23
C ILE A 65 9.04 10.33 9.53
N ALA A 66 9.20 9.53 10.59
CA ALA A 66 10.46 8.89 10.92
C ALA A 66 10.33 7.37 10.71
N LEU A 67 11.28 6.79 9.99
CA LEU A 67 11.47 5.36 9.82
C LEU A 67 12.74 4.99 10.59
N SER A 68 12.64 4.11 11.58
CA SER A 68 13.75 3.81 12.50
C SER A 68 13.99 2.32 12.59
N ASN A 69 15.25 1.91 12.54
CA ASN A 69 15.65 0.53 12.80
C ASN A 69 16.73 0.53 13.89
N PHE A 70 16.39 -0.07 15.04
CA PHE A 70 17.27 -0.10 16.20
C PHE A 70 18.51 -0.98 15.95
N SER A 71 18.30 -2.18 15.40
CA SER A 71 19.39 -3.13 15.12
C SER A 71 20.38 -2.59 14.10
N GLN A 72 19.89 -1.92 13.05
CA GLN A 72 20.72 -1.24 12.06
C GLN A 72 21.26 0.11 12.54
N LYS A 73 20.81 0.60 13.71
CA LYS A 73 21.13 1.93 14.26
C LYS A 73 20.98 3.05 13.22
N ARG A 74 19.88 2.99 12.47
CA ARG A 74 19.60 3.87 11.33
C ARG A 74 18.21 4.47 11.44
N GLN A 75 18.09 5.74 11.06
CA GLN A 75 16.81 6.43 10.96
C GLN A 75 16.76 7.31 9.70
N TYR A 76 15.66 7.22 8.96
CA TYR A 76 15.26 8.18 7.94
C TYR A 76 14.18 9.08 8.53
N HIS A 77 14.34 10.39 8.40
CA HIS A 77 13.37 11.37 8.87
C HIS A 77 13.01 12.32 7.73
N LEU A 78 11.82 12.12 7.17
CA LEU A 78 11.23 12.95 6.12
C LEU A 78 10.33 14.02 6.77
N SER A 79 10.47 15.28 6.35
CA SER A 79 9.69 16.39 6.91
C SER A 79 9.43 17.48 5.88
N TRP A 80 8.37 18.25 6.07
CA TRP A 80 7.95 19.34 5.19
C TRP A 80 7.13 20.40 5.93
N ASN A 81 6.80 21.49 5.23
CA ASN A 81 5.86 22.50 5.70
C ASN A 81 4.42 22.19 5.26
N GLY A 82 3.45 22.45 6.14
CA GLY A 82 2.04 22.15 5.92
C GLY A 82 1.58 20.85 6.60
N GLY A 83 0.43 20.32 6.19
CA GLY A 83 -0.14 19.09 6.73
C GLY A 83 0.10 17.85 5.85
N SER A 84 -0.57 16.75 6.20
CA SER A 84 -0.43 15.43 5.57
C SER A 84 -1.39 15.19 4.40
N GLY A 85 -2.26 16.17 4.08
CA GLY A 85 -3.18 16.06 2.95
C GLY A 85 -2.43 15.94 1.62
N ALA A 86 -3.09 15.42 0.59
CA ALA A 86 -2.51 15.28 -0.74
C ALA A 86 -2.04 16.64 -1.33
N GLY A 87 -1.20 16.56 -2.36
CA GLY A 87 -0.62 17.69 -3.07
C GLY A 87 0.83 17.99 -2.70
N GLU A 88 1.41 18.94 -3.44
CA GLU A 88 2.80 19.36 -3.27
C GLU A 88 3.06 19.94 -1.87
N LYS A 89 4.25 19.69 -1.35
CA LYS A 89 4.74 20.21 -0.07
C LYS A 89 6.02 21.01 -0.27
N THR A 90 6.17 22.05 0.52
CA THR A 90 7.31 22.95 0.45
C THR A 90 8.30 22.66 1.58
N SER A 91 9.54 23.11 1.40
CA SER A 91 10.62 22.96 2.38
C SER A 91 10.83 21.50 2.82
N GLY A 92 10.73 20.57 1.87
CA GLY A 92 10.98 19.16 2.09
C GLY A 92 12.42 18.91 2.54
N VAL A 93 12.60 18.10 3.59
CA VAL A 93 13.92 17.70 4.09
C VAL A 93 13.92 16.22 4.42
N LEU A 94 14.88 15.49 3.86
CA LEU A 94 15.23 14.15 4.28
C LEU A 94 16.48 14.20 5.16
N ARG A 95 16.40 13.67 6.38
CA ARG A 95 17.56 13.46 7.26
C ARG A 95 17.84 11.97 7.39
N ILE A 96 19.12 11.61 7.33
CA ILE A 96 19.57 10.23 7.48
C ILE A 96 20.58 10.19 8.63
N ALA A 97 20.17 9.55 9.72
CA ALA A 97 21.01 9.31 10.88
C ALA A 97 21.46 7.85 10.88
N GLU A 98 22.76 7.62 11.03
CA GLU A 98 23.37 6.30 11.10
C GLU A 98 24.47 6.32 12.15
N ALA A 99 24.52 5.30 13.01
CA ALA A 99 25.56 5.22 14.03
C ALA A 99 26.98 5.28 13.41
N GLY A 100 27.83 6.13 13.97
CA GLY A 100 29.20 6.32 13.50
C GLY A 100 29.34 7.18 12.24
N LYS A 101 28.24 7.68 11.66
CA LYS A 101 28.28 8.60 10.52
C LYS A 101 27.80 9.99 10.92
N LYS A 102 28.26 11.01 10.19
CA LYS A 102 27.73 12.37 10.32
C LYS A 102 26.28 12.38 9.83
N LEU A 103 25.40 13.09 10.54
CA LEU A 103 24.02 13.30 10.13
C LEU A 103 23.98 13.89 8.71
N GLN A 104 23.28 13.21 7.81
CA GLN A 104 23.03 13.72 6.47
C GLN A 104 21.74 14.52 6.49
N THR A 105 21.76 15.72 5.92
CA THR A 105 20.58 16.58 5.76
C THR A 105 20.47 16.96 4.29
N ILE A 106 19.39 16.52 3.66
CA ILE A 106 19.14 16.68 2.24
C ILE A 106 17.93 17.58 2.09
N LEU A 107 18.13 18.78 1.54
CA LEU A 107 17.05 19.66 1.13
C LEU A 107 16.48 19.12 -0.18
N LEU A 108 15.19 18.80 -0.18
CA LEU A 108 14.50 18.22 -1.32
C LEU A 108 14.04 19.32 -2.27
N ASP A 109 14.16 19.06 -3.57
CA ASP A 109 13.71 19.99 -4.59
C ASP A 109 12.19 19.84 -4.83
N LYS A 110 11.65 18.63 -4.59
CA LYS A 110 10.21 18.33 -4.68
C LYS A 110 9.79 17.34 -3.61
N LEU A 111 8.56 17.51 -3.12
CA LEU A 111 7.84 16.53 -2.31
C LEU A 111 6.35 16.59 -2.66
N LEU A 112 5.77 15.46 -3.02
CA LEU A 112 4.36 15.31 -3.39
C LEU A 112 3.76 14.20 -2.53
N ILE A 113 2.59 14.45 -1.96
CA ILE A 113 1.78 13.43 -1.29
C ILE A 113 0.60 13.10 -2.18
N GLU A 114 0.44 11.84 -2.54
CA GLU A 114 -0.72 11.31 -3.25
C GLU A 114 -1.61 10.53 -2.29
N ASP A 115 -2.92 10.62 -2.53
CA ASP A 115 -3.94 9.80 -1.89
C ASP A 115 -4.31 8.68 -2.86
N ILE A 116 -4.02 7.43 -2.49
CA ILE A 116 -4.37 6.27 -3.29
C ILE A 116 -5.62 5.65 -2.69
N ASP A 117 -6.75 5.87 -3.39
CA ASP A 117 -8.06 5.28 -3.13
C ASP A 117 -8.55 5.40 -1.68
N GLY A 118 -8.13 6.42 -0.94
CA GLY A 118 -8.49 6.55 0.46
C GLY A 118 -7.69 5.64 1.41
N MET A 119 -6.89 4.71 0.89
CA MET A 119 -6.27 3.61 1.63
C MET A 119 -4.78 3.82 1.93
N TYR A 120 -4.06 4.47 1.03
CA TYR A 120 -2.62 4.70 1.18
C TYR A 120 -2.24 6.17 0.96
N TYR A 121 -1.16 6.58 1.61
CA TYR A 121 -0.37 7.75 1.20
C TYR A 121 0.83 7.28 0.40
N ASN A 122 1.02 7.84 -0.79
CA ASN A 122 2.24 7.66 -1.55
C ASN A 122 3.00 8.98 -1.63
N ILE A 123 4.13 9.04 -0.94
CA ILE A 123 4.95 10.25 -0.84
C ILE A 123 6.13 10.11 -1.80
N HIS A 124 6.17 10.96 -2.81
CA HIS A 124 7.29 11.08 -3.74
C HIS A 124 8.16 12.25 -3.33
N PHE A 125 9.47 12.06 -3.31
CA PHE A 125 10.40 13.13 -3.00
C PHE A 125 11.66 13.03 -3.86
N GLN A 126 12.27 14.18 -4.14
CA GLN A 126 13.36 14.25 -5.11
C GLN A 126 14.46 15.21 -4.65
N LYS A 127 15.72 14.83 -4.94
CA LYS A 127 16.87 15.72 -4.93
C LYS A 127 17.70 15.50 -6.19
N ASP A 128 17.86 16.55 -6.99
CA ASP A 128 18.55 16.53 -8.28
C ASP A 128 17.92 15.44 -9.16
N GLU A 129 18.68 14.45 -9.64
CA GLU A 129 18.15 13.32 -10.41
C GLU A 129 17.67 12.14 -9.55
N LYS A 130 17.85 12.21 -8.23
CA LYS A 130 17.54 11.12 -7.29
C LYS A 130 16.11 11.23 -6.80
N THR A 131 15.39 10.13 -6.90
CA THR A 131 14.00 10.00 -6.44
C THR A 131 13.90 9.06 -5.25
N GLY A 132 12.96 9.33 -4.36
CA GLY A 132 12.54 8.43 -3.30
C GLY A 132 11.03 8.33 -3.23
N THR A 133 10.58 7.19 -2.71
CA THR A 133 9.17 6.91 -2.48
C THR A 133 8.95 6.41 -1.06
N LEU A 134 7.81 6.78 -0.50
CA LEU A 134 7.35 6.28 0.78
C LEU A 134 5.85 6.00 0.67
N LEU A 135 5.53 4.72 0.57
CA LEU A 135 4.16 4.23 0.55
C LEU A 135 3.78 3.74 1.93
N LEU A 136 2.64 4.21 2.45
CA LEU A 136 2.16 3.96 3.80
C LEU A 136 0.66 3.72 3.79
N SER A 137 0.20 2.71 4.53
CA SER A 137 -1.23 2.55 4.84
C SER A 137 -1.72 3.74 5.67
N LYS A 138 -2.95 4.23 5.46
CA LYS A 138 -3.49 5.36 6.22
C LYS A 138 -3.83 5.04 7.67
#